data_AF-A0A378IFC5-F1
#
_entry.id   AF-A0A378IFC5-F1
#
_cell.length_a   1.000
_cell.length_b   1.000
_cell.length_c   1.000
_cell.angle_alpha   90.00
_cell.angle_beta   90.00
_cell.angle_gamma   90.00
#
_symmetry.space_group_name_H-M   'P 1'
#
loop_
_entity.id
_entity.type
_entity.pdbx_description
1 polymer ?
#
loop_
_entity_poly.entity_id
_entity_poly.type
_entity_poly.pdbx_seq_one_letter_code
_entity_poly.pdbx_strand_id
1 'polypeptide(L)'
;MMFSKKNTLLFLGLCSTLSLTHAGIVERYVQQMQAEKAPLVAEKNIHLAYFKQLIDHNNPTTGTFSQRYYIDETYGPKDDSPVFFYICGESACSKRALNGAIRNYAQKFHAKLVALEHRYYGESLPFNSLSTNDLHYLTTEAALDDLAYFQRHLKNEKNWHGKWVAFGGSYPGSLSAYYRLKFPYLVVGALASSAPVMAKENFIEYDAHVTQVAGLQCANQMREVVNQVESSLEDTVKFAQIKSLFDATAVEDPVDFLYLIADTGAAAVQYGMRDAFCSSLSEHPTSLEGYAYFAKKLYKDMHTTAVEMTAQGAMSENPHDYQNGLGMRQWYYQSCKEYGYWQNANPNPALSTRSSLINLDYHYNVCQRLFGLTEPAHTMELNHAFYFPLMSILTSNIYFTNGENDPWSTLSLAEKNGNAINPRLTYQLIQGEAHCNDLRSPSSVDSDSLKDARKKMESLLTEWLK
;
A
#
# COMPACT_ATOMS: atom_id res chain seq x y z
N MET A 1 59.45 -6.10 -40.68
CA MET A 1 59.32 -7.52 -40.31
C MET A 1 58.96 -7.59 -38.82
N MET A 2 57.74 -8.05 -38.54
CA MET A 2 57.38 -8.96 -37.44
C MET A 2 57.41 -8.53 -35.94
N PHE A 3 56.29 -8.86 -35.28
CA PHE A 3 56.01 -9.06 -33.83
C PHE A 3 55.77 -7.81 -32.95
N SER A 4 54.83 -7.77 -32.01
CA SER A 4 53.67 -8.58 -31.61
C SER A 4 52.93 -7.76 -30.55
N LYS A 5 51.63 -7.47 -30.72
CA LYS A 5 50.78 -6.89 -29.65
C LYS A 5 49.96 -8.02 -29.04
N LYS A 6 50.23 -8.37 -27.78
CA LYS A 6 49.35 -9.24 -26.99
C LYS A 6 48.30 -8.37 -26.28
N ASN A 7 47.05 -8.69 -26.55
CA ASN A 7 45.88 -8.17 -25.85
C ASN A 7 45.82 -8.71 -24.42
N THR A 8 45.56 -7.83 -23.45
CA THR A 8 45.04 -8.21 -22.13
C THR A 8 43.57 -7.79 -22.11
N LEU A 9 42.66 -8.77 -22.07
CA LEU A 9 41.24 -8.56 -21.78
C LEU A 9 41.09 -8.16 -20.31
N LEU A 10 40.43 -7.03 -20.04
CA LEU A 10 39.78 -6.77 -18.75
C LEU A 10 38.28 -7.07 -18.93
N PHE A 11 37.81 -8.14 -18.29
CA PHE A 11 36.39 -8.36 -18.06
C PHE A 11 35.96 -7.53 -16.84
N LEU A 12 35.25 -6.42 -17.08
CA LEU A 12 34.45 -5.75 -16.05
C LEU A 12 33.07 -6.40 -16.04
N GLY A 13 32.90 -7.39 -15.16
CA GLY A 13 31.57 -7.87 -14.78
C GLY A 13 30.90 -6.82 -13.91
N LEU A 14 30.00 -6.01 -14.49
CA LEU A 14 29.03 -5.24 -13.72
C LEU A 14 28.00 -6.23 -13.14
N CYS A 15 28.18 -6.57 -11.87
CA CYS A 15 27.13 -7.15 -11.06
C CYS A 15 26.06 -6.07 -10.83
N SER A 16 25.00 -6.07 -11.63
CA SER A 16 23.79 -5.31 -11.34
C SER A 16 23.08 -5.96 -10.16
N THR A 17 23.39 -5.53 -8.94
CA THR A 17 22.54 -5.80 -7.78
C THR A 17 21.26 -5.01 -7.96
N LEU A 18 20.20 -5.71 -8.38
CA LEU A 18 18.83 -5.20 -8.37
C LEU A 18 18.46 -4.87 -6.92
N SER A 19 18.53 -3.60 -6.58
CA SER A 19 18.06 -3.06 -5.30
C SER A 19 16.54 -3.02 -5.34
N LEU A 20 15.92 -3.95 -4.62
CA LEU A 20 14.49 -4.00 -4.39
C LEU A 20 14.18 -3.11 -3.19
N THR A 21 13.70 -1.89 -3.46
CA THR A 21 13.22 -0.96 -2.44
C THR A 21 11.69 -1.05 -2.36
N HIS A 22 11.06 -0.84 -1.20
CA HIS A 22 9.59 -0.92 -1.00
C HIS A 22 9.07 0.31 -0.22
N ALA A 23 7.76 0.48 0.07
CA ALA A 23 7.22 1.55 0.94
C ALA A 23 5.80 1.38 1.64
N GLY A 24 5.59 1.92 2.89
CA GLY A 24 4.49 1.72 3.93
C GLY A 24 4.90 0.96 5.26
N ILE A 25 4.31 1.13 6.47
CA ILE A 25 4.90 0.65 7.79
C ILE A 25 5.08 -0.84 7.96
N VAL A 26 3.98 -1.58 8.05
CA VAL A 26 3.98 -3.05 7.96
C VAL A 26 3.33 -3.48 6.64
N GLU A 27 2.32 -2.71 6.21
CA GLU A 27 1.56 -2.86 4.96
C GLU A 27 2.43 -3.24 3.77
N ARG A 28 3.31 -2.32 3.40
CA ARG A 28 4.40 -2.51 2.44
C ARG A 28 5.05 -3.87 2.46
N TYR A 29 5.59 -4.20 3.62
CA TYR A 29 6.59 -5.23 3.77
C TYR A 29 5.85 -6.57 3.78
N VAL A 30 4.64 -6.60 4.31
CA VAL A 30 3.75 -7.75 4.21
C VAL A 30 3.24 -7.94 2.78
N GLN A 31 2.85 -6.87 2.08
CA GLN A 31 2.48 -6.95 0.67
C GLN A 31 3.63 -7.46 -0.19
N GLN A 32 4.85 -6.96 0.03
CA GLN A 32 6.07 -7.46 -0.60
C GLN A 32 6.28 -8.95 -0.30
N MET A 33 6.31 -9.33 0.99
CA MET A 33 6.49 -10.72 1.41
C MET A 33 5.44 -11.63 0.75
N GLN A 34 4.19 -11.20 0.67
CA GLN A 34 3.12 -11.94 0.02
C GLN A 34 3.31 -12.03 -1.50
N ALA A 35 3.74 -10.93 -2.14
CA ALA A 35 4.03 -10.90 -3.56
C ALA A 35 5.20 -11.83 -3.90
N GLU A 36 6.22 -11.93 -3.03
CA GLU A 36 7.40 -12.79 -3.20
C GLU A 36 7.08 -14.29 -3.10
N LYS A 37 6.06 -14.69 -2.33
CA LYS A 37 5.60 -16.09 -2.24
C LYS A 37 5.12 -16.65 -3.58
N ALA A 38 4.59 -15.80 -4.47
CA ALA A 38 4.16 -16.23 -5.79
C ALA A 38 5.32 -16.16 -6.80
N PRO A 39 5.51 -17.16 -7.68
CA PRO A 39 6.50 -17.05 -8.75
C PRO A 39 6.12 -15.92 -9.71
N LEU A 40 7.12 -15.16 -10.15
CA LEU A 40 6.92 -14.12 -11.16
C LEU A 40 6.70 -14.78 -12.53
N VAL A 41 5.53 -14.56 -13.12
CA VAL A 41 5.17 -15.14 -14.42
C VAL A 41 5.60 -14.19 -15.55
N ALA A 42 6.13 -14.76 -16.64
CA ALA A 42 6.53 -14.03 -17.85
C ALA A 42 7.53 -12.88 -17.61
N GLU A 43 8.44 -13.03 -16.64
CA GLU A 43 9.41 -12.00 -16.26
C GLU A 43 10.20 -11.41 -17.44
N LYS A 44 10.55 -12.26 -18.42
CA LYS A 44 11.33 -11.87 -19.61
C LYS A 44 10.56 -10.93 -20.54
N ASN A 45 9.24 -10.89 -20.43
CA ASN A 45 8.37 -10.07 -21.27
C ASN A 45 7.97 -8.75 -20.57
N ILE A 46 8.28 -8.63 -19.28
CA ILE A 46 8.02 -7.40 -18.53
C ILE A 46 9.24 -6.49 -18.67
N HIS A 47 9.04 -5.41 -19.41
CA HIS A 47 10.06 -4.40 -19.66
C HIS A 47 9.97 -3.27 -18.64
N LEU A 48 11.12 -2.88 -18.09
CA LEU A 48 11.29 -1.68 -17.27
C LEU A 48 11.57 -0.50 -18.20
N ALA A 49 10.91 0.62 -17.96
CA ALA A 49 11.15 1.86 -18.68
C ALA A 49 10.91 3.07 -17.77
N TYR A 50 11.29 4.25 -18.27
CA TYR A 50 11.14 5.51 -17.56
C TYR A 50 10.53 6.56 -18.47
N PHE A 51 9.74 7.43 -17.86
CA PHE A 51 9.01 8.50 -18.51
C PHE A 51 9.38 9.84 -17.88
N LYS A 52 9.51 10.90 -18.68
CA LYS A 52 9.72 12.26 -18.16
C LYS A 52 8.38 12.86 -17.71
N GLN A 53 8.14 12.80 -16.41
CA GLN A 53 6.94 13.34 -15.77
C GLN A 53 7.16 14.80 -15.32
N LEU A 54 6.11 15.60 -15.30
CA LEU A 54 6.14 16.95 -14.74
C LEU A 54 6.26 16.91 -13.21
N ILE A 55 7.14 17.72 -12.64
CA ILE A 55 7.19 17.89 -11.17
C ILE A 55 5.89 18.53 -10.68
N ASP A 56 5.46 19.58 -11.38
CA ASP A 56 4.24 20.34 -11.12
C ASP A 56 3.39 20.45 -12.39
N HIS A 57 2.19 19.87 -12.35
CA HIS A 57 1.23 19.90 -13.46
C HIS A 57 0.64 21.29 -13.71
N ASN A 58 0.63 22.17 -12.69
CA ASN A 58 0.14 23.54 -12.79
C ASN A 58 1.23 24.51 -13.26
N ASN A 59 2.51 24.13 -13.12
CA ASN A 59 3.64 24.91 -13.58
C ASN A 59 4.70 24.03 -14.26
N PRO A 60 4.57 23.74 -15.57
CA PRO A 60 5.54 22.92 -16.29
C PRO A 60 6.98 23.48 -16.31
N THR A 61 7.17 24.76 -15.99
CA THR A 61 8.51 25.38 -15.94
C THR A 61 9.34 24.92 -14.74
N THR A 62 8.71 24.33 -13.72
CA THR A 62 9.36 23.68 -12.57
C THR A 62 10.27 22.52 -13.01
N GLY A 63 10.02 21.95 -14.19
CA GLY A 63 10.83 20.90 -14.78
C GLY A 63 10.19 19.51 -14.67
N THR A 64 11.01 18.50 -14.92
CA THR A 64 10.57 17.12 -15.03
C THR A 64 11.42 16.19 -14.19
N PHE A 65 10.84 15.06 -13.77
CA PHE A 65 11.56 13.95 -13.16
C PHE A 65 11.34 12.64 -13.92
N SER A 66 12.17 11.65 -13.63
CA SER A 66 12.08 10.32 -14.25
C SER A 66 11.12 9.46 -13.45
N GLN A 67 9.95 9.15 -14.01
CA GLN A 67 8.95 8.27 -13.41
C GLN A 67 9.08 6.86 -13.98
N ARG A 68 9.25 5.87 -13.11
CA ARG A 68 9.44 4.47 -13.46
C ARG A 68 8.11 3.81 -13.84
N TYR A 69 8.14 2.94 -14.84
CA TYR A 69 6.99 2.09 -15.17
C TYR A 69 7.42 0.73 -15.71
N TYR A 70 6.50 -0.22 -15.64
CA TYR A 70 6.65 -1.55 -16.22
C TYR A 70 5.57 -1.78 -17.28
N ILE A 71 5.93 -2.51 -18.33
CA ILE A 71 5.04 -2.79 -19.45
C ILE A 71 5.22 -4.22 -19.95
N ASP A 72 4.11 -4.87 -20.28
CA ASP A 72 4.07 -6.16 -20.96
C ASP A 72 2.97 -6.16 -22.02
N GLU A 73 3.37 -6.31 -23.28
CA GLU A 73 2.49 -6.25 -24.45
C GLU A 73 2.13 -7.66 -24.98
N THR A 74 2.60 -8.73 -24.32
CA THR A 74 2.56 -10.11 -24.82
C THR A 74 1.16 -10.57 -25.23
N TYR A 75 0.15 -10.28 -24.42
CA TYR A 75 -1.21 -10.78 -24.64
C TYR A 75 -2.04 -9.90 -25.58
N GLY A 76 -1.63 -8.65 -25.79
CA GLY A 76 -2.36 -7.66 -26.56
C GLY A 76 -1.48 -6.95 -27.59
N PRO A 77 -0.98 -7.64 -28.62
CA PRO A 77 0.01 -7.07 -29.54
C PRO A 77 -0.55 -6.05 -30.53
N LYS A 78 -1.87 -5.83 -30.57
CA LYS A 78 -2.52 -4.91 -31.52
C LYS A 78 -2.63 -3.51 -30.94
N ASP A 79 -2.63 -2.48 -31.78
CA ASP A 79 -2.80 -1.08 -31.35
C ASP A 79 -4.14 -0.86 -30.63
N ASP A 80 -5.19 -1.57 -31.02
CA ASP A 80 -6.54 -1.52 -30.44
C ASP A 80 -6.76 -2.47 -29.24
N SER A 81 -5.79 -3.33 -28.91
CA SER A 81 -5.87 -4.19 -27.73
C SER A 81 -6.06 -3.34 -26.46
N PRO A 82 -6.99 -3.73 -25.54
CA PRO A 82 -7.19 -3.06 -24.27
C PRO A 82 -5.90 -2.91 -23.46
N VAL A 83 -5.89 -1.99 -22.50
CA VAL A 83 -4.78 -1.80 -21.57
C VAL A 83 -5.28 -1.92 -20.14
N PHE A 84 -4.72 -2.84 -19.38
CA PHE A 84 -4.94 -2.95 -17.94
C PHE A 84 -3.83 -2.21 -17.22
N PHE A 85 -4.21 -1.13 -16.57
CA PHE A 85 -3.32 -0.14 -15.99
C PHE A 85 -3.31 -0.28 -14.48
N TYR A 86 -2.24 -0.90 -13.97
CA TYR A 86 -2.01 -1.03 -12.55
C TYR A 86 -1.38 0.25 -11.99
N ILE A 87 -2.02 0.84 -10.99
CA ILE A 87 -1.49 1.98 -10.26
C ILE A 87 -0.66 1.42 -9.11
N CYS A 88 0.66 1.62 -9.14
CA CYS A 88 1.47 1.33 -7.97
C CYS A 88 1.27 2.46 -6.96
N GLY A 89 1.21 2.15 -5.67
CA GLY A 89 0.88 3.12 -4.63
C GLY A 89 2.08 3.57 -3.85
N GLU A 90 1.88 3.59 -2.54
CA GLU A 90 2.80 3.97 -1.49
C GLU A 90 4.00 3.03 -1.34
N SER A 91 4.41 2.33 -2.41
CA SER A 91 5.56 1.43 -2.46
C SER A 91 6.40 1.63 -3.73
N ALA A 92 7.68 1.25 -3.71
CA ALA A 92 8.38 1.13 -4.99
C ALA A 92 7.68 0.07 -5.84
N CYS A 93 7.43 0.42 -7.09
CA CYS A 93 6.87 -0.50 -8.04
C CYS A 93 7.92 -1.51 -8.52
N SER A 94 7.48 -2.72 -8.78
CA SER A 94 8.31 -3.77 -9.38
C SER A 94 7.55 -4.48 -10.50
N LYS A 95 8.23 -5.34 -11.25
CA LYS A 95 7.60 -6.20 -12.26
C LYS A 95 6.42 -7.01 -11.69
N ARG A 96 6.40 -7.27 -10.37
CA ARG A 96 5.34 -8.02 -9.68
C ARG A 96 3.99 -7.30 -9.68
N ALA A 97 3.96 -5.98 -9.88
CA ALA A 97 2.71 -5.23 -10.07
C ALA A 97 1.89 -5.73 -11.28
N LEU A 98 2.56 -6.34 -12.26
CA LEU A 98 1.93 -6.96 -13.43
C LEU A 98 1.73 -8.47 -13.28
N ASN A 99 1.79 -8.99 -12.07
CA ASN A 99 1.46 -10.39 -11.74
C ASN A 99 0.08 -10.46 -11.07
N GLY A 100 -0.38 -11.66 -10.72
CA GLY A 100 -1.66 -11.81 -10.01
C GLY A 100 -2.87 -11.86 -10.95
N ALA A 101 -4.04 -11.54 -10.43
CA ALA A 101 -5.30 -11.63 -11.16
C ALA A 101 -5.33 -10.73 -12.41
N ILE A 102 -4.71 -9.54 -12.37
CA ILE A 102 -4.63 -8.63 -13.52
C ILE A 102 -3.98 -9.29 -14.74
N ARG A 103 -2.96 -10.13 -14.53
CA ARG A 103 -2.30 -10.88 -15.61
C ARG A 103 -3.21 -11.93 -16.21
N ASN A 104 -3.95 -12.66 -15.38
CA ASN A 104 -4.93 -13.64 -15.84
C ASN A 104 -6.04 -12.97 -16.66
N TYR A 105 -6.51 -11.80 -16.22
CA TYR A 105 -7.43 -10.99 -17.00
C TYR A 105 -6.79 -10.57 -18.32
N ALA A 106 -5.56 -10.04 -18.31
CA ALA A 106 -4.92 -9.57 -19.54
C ALA A 106 -4.76 -10.69 -20.57
N GLN A 107 -4.40 -11.90 -20.13
CA GLN A 107 -4.36 -13.08 -21.00
C GLN A 107 -5.72 -13.41 -21.60
N LYS A 108 -6.80 -13.37 -20.79
CA LYS A 108 -8.17 -13.68 -21.23
C LYS A 108 -8.75 -12.64 -22.18
N PHE A 109 -8.48 -11.36 -21.93
CA PHE A 109 -9.04 -10.22 -22.66
C PHE A 109 -8.10 -9.68 -23.75
N HIS A 110 -7.00 -10.36 -24.02
CA HIS A 110 -5.97 -9.94 -24.99
C HIS A 110 -5.51 -8.49 -24.76
N ALA A 111 -5.27 -8.15 -23.50
CA ALA A 111 -4.91 -6.81 -23.05
C ALA A 111 -3.40 -6.66 -22.84
N LYS A 112 -2.91 -5.45 -23.02
CA LYS A 112 -1.58 -5.02 -22.56
C LYS A 112 -1.63 -4.76 -21.06
N LEU A 113 -0.47 -4.87 -20.42
CA LEU A 113 -0.29 -4.61 -19.00
C LEU A 113 0.67 -3.43 -18.85
N VAL A 114 0.28 -2.43 -18.06
CA VAL A 114 1.12 -1.28 -17.73
C VAL A 114 1.02 -1.02 -16.24
N ALA A 115 2.14 -0.80 -15.55
CA ALA A 115 2.20 -0.41 -14.15
C ALA A 115 3.03 0.86 -14.00
N LEU A 116 2.45 1.93 -13.45
CA LEU A 116 3.16 3.20 -13.21
C LEU A 116 3.50 3.36 -11.74
N GLU A 117 4.77 3.63 -11.44
CA GLU A 117 5.21 3.94 -10.08
C GLU A 117 4.75 5.32 -9.62
N HIS A 118 4.34 5.40 -8.36
CA HIS A 118 3.88 6.63 -7.76
C HIS A 118 5.02 7.65 -7.55
N ARG A 119 4.74 8.95 -7.75
CA ARG A 119 5.69 10.03 -7.41
C ARG A 119 6.17 9.91 -5.96
N TYR A 120 7.45 10.19 -5.71
CA TYR A 120 8.15 10.10 -4.42
C TYR A 120 8.39 8.69 -3.86
N TYR A 121 7.89 7.65 -4.52
CA TYR A 121 8.13 6.26 -4.12
C TYR A 121 9.10 5.57 -5.07
N GLY A 122 9.87 4.64 -4.53
CA GLY A 122 10.83 3.86 -5.32
C GLY A 122 11.91 4.72 -5.96
N GLU A 123 12.00 4.68 -7.29
CA GLU A 123 12.97 5.46 -8.06
C GLU A 123 12.36 6.73 -8.67
N SER A 124 11.05 6.92 -8.50
CA SER A 124 10.27 8.00 -9.10
C SER A 124 10.29 9.26 -8.25
N LEU A 125 11.49 9.84 -8.06
CA LEU A 125 11.71 10.97 -7.16
C LEU A 125 11.78 12.30 -7.92
N PRO A 126 10.87 13.26 -7.65
CA PRO A 126 10.97 14.62 -8.20
C PRO A 126 12.22 15.37 -7.77
N PHE A 127 12.67 15.14 -6.53
CA PHE A 127 13.85 15.76 -5.92
C PHE A 127 14.70 14.69 -5.25
N ASN A 128 16.01 14.94 -5.14
CA ASN A 128 16.90 14.08 -4.35
C ASN A 128 16.84 14.42 -2.85
N SER A 129 15.63 14.61 -2.34
CA SER A 129 15.34 15.06 -0.98
C SER A 129 13.87 14.77 -0.65
N LEU A 130 13.64 14.41 0.61
CA LEU A 130 12.34 14.19 1.24
C LEU A 130 12.09 15.23 2.34
N SER A 131 12.69 16.41 2.21
CA SER A 131 12.37 17.53 3.09
C SER A 131 10.88 17.87 2.96
N THR A 132 10.27 18.44 4.01
CA THR A 132 8.88 18.92 3.95
C THR A 132 8.66 19.87 2.75
N ASN A 133 9.66 20.70 2.44
CA ASN A 133 9.62 21.61 1.30
C ASN A 133 9.66 20.90 -0.04
N ASP A 134 10.27 19.72 -0.16
CA ASP A 134 10.26 18.98 -1.43
C ASP A 134 9.03 18.07 -1.52
N LEU A 135 8.53 17.56 -0.40
CA LEU A 135 7.34 16.72 -0.32
C LEU A 135 6.03 17.46 -0.65
N HIS A 136 6.02 18.79 -0.77
CA HIS A 136 4.78 19.51 -1.07
C HIS A 136 4.12 19.15 -2.42
N TYR A 137 4.85 18.57 -3.37
CA TYR A 137 4.26 18.03 -4.60
C TYR A 137 3.76 16.57 -4.46
N LEU A 138 3.91 15.96 -3.29
CA LEU A 138 3.32 14.66 -2.97
C LEU A 138 1.86 14.88 -2.52
N THR A 139 0.98 15.02 -3.49
CA THR A 139 -0.48 15.16 -3.27
C THR A 139 -1.24 14.13 -4.09
N THR A 140 -2.45 13.81 -3.64
CA THR A 140 -3.36 12.91 -4.34
C THR A 140 -3.71 13.44 -5.74
N GLU A 141 -3.99 14.74 -5.86
CA GLU A 141 -4.28 15.39 -7.15
C GLU A 141 -3.13 15.25 -8.13
N ALA A 142 -1.89 15.50 -7.68
CA ALA A 142 -0.74 15.46 -8.56
C ALA A 142 -0.40 14.03 -8.99
N ALA A 143 -0.64 13.04 -8.13
CA ALA A 143 -0.56 11.62 -8.50
C ALA A 143 -1.61 11.25 -9.55
N LEU A 144 -2.85 11.74 -9.46
CA LEU A 144 -3.88 11.51 -10.48
C LEU A 144 -3.54 12.20 -11.81
N ASP A 145 -2.95 13.38 -11.75
CA ASP A 145 -2.49 14.11 -12.94
C ASP A 145 -1.29 13.41 -13.60
N ASP A 146 -0.40 12.77 -12.82
CA ASP A 146 0.66 11.91 -13.35
C ASP A 146 0.10 10.78 -14.20
N LEU A 147 -0.90 10.06 -13.68
CA LEU A 147 -1.56 8.97 -14.38
C LEU A 147 -2.13 9.44 -15.72
N ALA A 148 -2.83 10.58 -15.72
CA ALA A 148 -3.43 11.16 -16.92
C ALA A 148 -2.38 11.59 -17.95
N TYR A 149 -1.32 12.27 -17.50
CA TYR A 149 -0.25 12.76 -18.37
C TYR A 149 0.55 11.58 -18.97
N PHE A 150 0.93 10.61 -18.15
CA PHE A 150 1.61 9.39 -18.57
C PHE A 150 0.77 8.58 -19.57
N GLN A 151 -0.50 8.31 -19.26
CA GLN A 151 -1.38 7.53 -20.15
C GLN A 151 -1.49 8.18 -21.54
N ARG A 152 -1.70 9.51 -21.60
CA ARG A 152 -1.77 10.23 -22.87
C ARG A 152 -0.46 10.15 -23.64
N HIS A 153 0.68 10.29 -22.95
CA HIS A 153 1.99 10.19 -23.58
C HIS A 153 2.23 8.80 -24.16
N LEU A 154 2.09 7.75 -23.34
CA LEU A 154 2.33 6.38 -23.76
C LEU A 154 1.40 5.98 -24.91
N LYS A 155 0.12 6.37 -24.83
CA LYS A 155 -0.85 6.15 -25.91
C LYS A 155 -0.39 6.74 -27.24
N ASN A 156 0.12 7.97 -27.22
CA ASN A 156 0.59 8.66 -28.42
C ASN A 156 1.91 8.08 -28.94
N GLU A 157 2.88 7.85 -28.04
CA GLU A 157 4.20 7.28 -28.37
C GLU A 157 4.06 5.91 -29.03
N LYS A 158 3.17 5.07 -28.50
CA LYS A 158 2.95 3.69 -28.96
C LYS A 158 1.85 3.55 -30.02
N ASN A 159 1.20 4.65 -30.40
CA ASN A 159 0.03 4.66 -31.29
C ASN A 159 -1.09 3.70 -30.84
N TRP A 160 -1.39 3.64 -29.54
CA TRP A 160 -2.44 2.77 -29.04
C TRP A 160 -3.82 3.43 -29.12
N HIS A 161 -4.84 2.61 -29.41
CA HIS A 161 -6.23 3.02 -29.54
C HIS A 161 -7.19 2.26 -28.62
N GLY A 162 -6.69 1.20 -27.95
CA GLY A 162 -7.47 0.39 -27.02
C GLY A 162 -7.98 1.16 -25.80
N LYS A 163 -9.04 0.62 -25.20
CA LYS A 163 -9.64 1.12 -23.95
C LYS A 163 -8.76 0.78 -22.75
N TRP A 164 -8.72 1.66 -21.76
CA TRP A 164 -7.93 1.47 -20.54
C TRP A 164 -8.83 1.18 -19.33
N VAL A 165 -8.41 0.25 -18.47
CA VAL A 165 -9.08 -0.06 -17.19
C VAL A 165 -8.05 0.07 -16.07
N ALA A 166 -8.37 0.82 -15.02
CA ALA A 166 -7.48 1.03 -13.89
C ALA A 166 -7.61 -0.09 -12.84
N PHE A 167 -6.50 -0.45 -12.20
CA PHE A 167 -6.43 -1.47 -11.15
C PHE A 167 -5.55 -0.98 -10.01
N GLY A 168 -5.99 -1.23 -8.78
CA GLY A 168 -5.19 -0.96 -7.59
C GLY A 168 -5.84 -1.57 -6.34
N GLY A 169 -5.01 -1.77 -5.32
CA GLY A 169 -5.42 -2.25 -3.99
C GLY A 169 -5.10 -1.20 -2.93
N SER A 170 -5.79 -1.13 -1.78
CA SER A 170 -5.47 -0.15 -0.73
C SER A 170 -5.52 1.31 -1.24
N TYR A 171 -4.56 2.17 -0.88
CA TYR A 171 -4.38 3.51 -1.46
C TYR A 171 -4.37 3.52 -3.00
N PRO A 172 -3.64 2.66 -3.74
CA PRO A 172 -3.77 2.61 -5.19
C PRO A 172 -5.16 2.17 -5.68
N GLY A 173 -5.92 1.43 -4.86
CA GLY A 173 -7.35 1.18 -5.09
C GLY A 173 -8.17 2.47 -5.01
N SER A 174 -7.90 3.32 -4.03
CA SER A 174 -8.50 4.66 -3.92
C SER A 174 -8.11 5.52 -5.13
N LEU A 175 -6.84 5.52 -5.53
CA LEU A 175 -6.39 6.21 -6.76
C LEU A 175 -7.08 5.65 -8.00
N SER A 176 -7.34 4.35 -8.11
CA SER A 176 -8.07 3.75 -9.24
C SER A 176 -9.50 4.28 -9.32
N ALA A 177 -10.19 4.37 -8.19
CA ALA A 177 -11.52 4.96 -8.10
C ALA A 177 -11.50 6.45 -8.47
N TYR A 178 -10.58 7.21 -7.88
CA TYR A 178 -10.46 8.65 -8.13
C TYR A 178 -10.02 8.96 -9.56
N TYR A 179 -9.21 8.11 -10.17
CA TYR A 179 -8.78 8.26 -11.56
C TYR A 179 -9.96 8.05 -12.51
N ARG A 180 -10.79 7.03 -12.26
CA ARG A 180 -12.04 6.83 -13.00
C ARG A 180 -13.03 7.98 -12.80
N LEU A 181 -13.12 8.53 -11.59
CA LEU A 181 -13.94 9.69 -11.27
C LEU A 181 -13.48 10.97 -12.01
N LYS A 182 -12.20 11.32 -11.93
CA LYS A 182 -11.63 12.58 -12.44
C LYS A 182 -11.39 12.54 -13.96
N PHE A 183 -11.03 11.37 -14.49
CA PHE A 183 -10.68 11.18 -15.90
C PHE A 183 -11.50 10.07 -16.58
N PRO A 184 -12.85 10.16 -16.58
CA PRO A 184 -13.71 9.11 -17.12
C PRO A 184 -13.58 8.92 -18.64
N TYR A 185 -12.93 9.85 -19.33
CA TYR A 185 -12.63 9.78 -20.75
C TYR A 185 -11.27 9.12 -21.05
N LEU A 186 -10.44 8.87 -20.04
CA LEU A 186 -9.17 8.14 -20.17
C LEU A 186 -9.31 6.67 -19.80
N VAL A 187 -10.10 6.34 -18.76
CA VAL A 187 -10.35 4.95 -18.35
C VAL A 187 -11.83 4.61 -18.37
N VAL A 188 -12.17 3.46 -18.95
CA VAL A 188 -13.57 3.02 -19.12
C VAL A 188 -14.15 2.34 -17.88
N GLY A 189 -13.28 1.92 -16.96
CA GLY A 189 -13.66 1.41 -15.65
C GLY A 189 -12.45 1.27 -14.71
N ALA A 190 -12.71 0.91 -13.46
CA ALA A 190 -11.69 0.70 -12.44
C ALA A 190 -12.05 -0.44 -11.48
N LEU A 191 -11.04 -1.23 -11.07
CA LEU A 191 -11.08 -2.07 -9.88
C LEU A 191 -10.43 -1.31 -8.73
N ALA A 192 -11.22 -1.00 -7.70
CA ALA A 192 -10.81 -0.37 -6.46
C ALA A 192 -10.84 -1.42 -5.34
N SER A 193 -9.79 -2.25 -5.26
CA SER A 193 -9.72 -3.32 -4.27
C SER A 193 -9.32 -2.80 -2.89
N SER A 194 -10.10 -3.15 -1.88
CA SER A 194 -9.88 -2.78 -0.46
C SER A 194 -9.55 -1.29 -0.29
N ALA A 195 -10.23 -0.44 -1.06
CA ALA A 195 -9.87 0.96 -1.24
C ALA A 195 -10.48 1.84 -0.14
N PRO A 196 -9.69 2.40 0.80
CA PRO A 196 -10.22 3.23 1.89
C PRO A 196 -10.55 4.65 1.43
N VAL A 197 -11.48 4.82 0.49
CA VAL A 197 -11.72 6.12 -0.19
C VAL A 197 -12.21 7.26 0.70
N MET A 198 -12.63 7.02 1.94
CA MET A 198 -13.01 8.05 2.91
C MET A 198 -11.81 8.44 3.78
N ALA A 199 -11.25 9.64 3.57
CA ALA A 199 -10.24 10.22 4.45
C ALA A 199 -10.81 10.42 5.85
N LYS A 200 -10.09 9.97 6.88
CA LYS A 200 -10.55 10.06 8.26
C LYS A 200 -9.37 10.10 9.21
N GLU A 201 -9.35 11.14 10.04
CA GLU A 201 -8.26 11.36 10.96
C GLU A 201 -8.31 10.39 12.14
N ASN A 202 -9.37 10.44 12.94
CA ASN A 202 -9.53 9.55 14.09
C ASN A 202 -10.15 8.21 13.69
N PHE A 203 -9.34 7.23 13.30
CA PHE A 203 -9.82 5.96 12.76
C PHE A 203 -9.87 4.82 13.81
N ILE A 204 -10.73 4.99 14.81
CA ILE A 204 -10.91 4.02 15.92
C ILE A 204 -11.63 2.73 15.52
N GLU A 205 -12.36 2.74 14.41
CA GLU A 205 -13.06 1.56 13.89
C GLU A 205 -12.07 0.50 13.37
N TYR A 206 -10.86 0.93 12.98
CA TYR A 206 -9.79 0.03 12.61
C TYR A 206 -9.43 -0.93 13.75
N ASP A 207 -9.20 -0.39 14.95
CA ASP A 207 -8.87 -1.17 16.16
C ASP A 207 -10.04 -2.05 16.60
N ALA A 208 -11.27 -1.53 16.53
CA ALA A 208 -12.47 -2.32 16.80
C ALA A 208 -12.59 -3.52 15.86
N HIS A 209 -12.31 -3.32 14.56
CA HIS A 209 -12.35 -4.40 13.58
C HIS A 209 -11.23 -5.41 13.78
N VAL A 210 -9.99 -4.97 14.03
CA VAL A 210 -8.86 -5.85 14.36
C VAL A 210 -9.19 -6.72 15.57
N THR A 211 -9.72 -6.09 16.63
CA THR A 211 -10.16 -6.77 17.86
C THR A 211 -11.23 -7.82 17.58
N GLN A 212 -12.22 -7.49 16.75
CA GLN A 212 -13.30 -8.40 16.38
C GLN A 212 -12.78 -9.61 15.60
N VAL A 213 -11.95 -9.38 14.57
CA VAL A 213 -11.44 -10.45 13.70
C VAL A 213 -10.44 -11.36 14.42
N ALA A 214 -9.62 -10.81 15.32
CA ALA A 214 -8.73 -11.60 16.18
C ALA A 214 -9.50 -12.63 17.03
N GLY A 215 -10.73 -12.29 17.44
CA GLY A 215 -11.56 -13.12 18.30
C GLY A 215 -11.19 -13.00 19.78
N LEU A 216 -12.13 -13.37 20.66
CA LEU A 216 -12.07 -13.05 22.09
C LEU A 216 -10.77 -13.52 22.78
N GLN A 217 -10.35 -14.77 22.54
CA GLN A 217 -9.18 -15.33 23.18
C GLN A 217 -7.89 -14.58 22.77
N CYS A 218 -7.67 -14.43 21.46
CA CYS A 218 -6.49 -13.76 20.93
C CYS A 218 -6.47 -12.28 21.31
N ALA A 219 -7.61 -11.58 21.22
CA ALA A 219 -7.73 -10.19 21.63
C ALA A 219 -7.41 -10.00 23.13
N ASN A 220 -7.79 -10.94 24.00
CA ASN A 220 -7.43 -10.88 25.42
C ASN A 220 -5.92 -11.05 25.64
N GLN A 221 -5.26 -11.93 24.90
CA GLN A 221 -3.80 -12.08 24.95
C GLN A 221 -3.09 -10.83 24.40
N MET A 222 -3.60 -10.21 23.33
CA MET A 222 -3.08 -8.93 22.82
C MET A 222 -3.18 -7.83 23.89
N ARG A 223 -4.33 -7.71 24.57
CA ARG A 223 -4.52 -6.76 25.68
C ARG A 223 -3.58 -7.04 26.84
N GLU A 224 -3.38 -8.30 27.18
CA GLU A 224 -2.45 -8.71 28.23
C GLU A 224 -1.03 -8.18 27.93
N VAL A 225 -0.57 -8.36 26.68
CA VAL A 225 0.73 -7.84 26.23
C VAL A 225 0.79 -6.32 26.31
N VAL A 226 -0.21 -5.62 25.78
CA VAL A 226 -0.27 -4.14 25.84
C VAL A 226 -0.21 -3.65 27.29
N ASN A 227 -1.02 -4.22 28.18
CA ASN A 227 -1.04 -3.86 29.60
C ASN A 227 0.32 -4.12 30.29
N GLN A 228 0.98 -5.23 29.95
CA GLN A 228 2.31 -5.54 30.48
C GLN A 228 3.36 -4.52 30.02
N VAL A 229 3.29 -4.07 28.77
CA VAL A 229 4.22 -3.05 28.25
C VAL A 229 3.92 -1.68 28.86
N GLU A 230 2.66 -1.24 28.87
CA GLU A 230 2.25 0.04 29.48
C GLU A 230 2.63 0.12 30.97
N SER A 231 2.38 -0.94 31.74
CA SER A 231 2.73 -0.98 33.17
C SER A 231 4.24 -0.96 33.44
N SER A 232 5.07 -1.18 32.42
CA SER A 232 6.53 -1.13 32.53
C SER A 232 7.13 0.22 32.16
N LEU A 233 6.36 1.19 31.63
CA LEU A 233 6.90 2.47 31.14
C LEU A 233 7.72 3.25 32.18
N GLU A 234 7.33 3.19 33.45
CA GLU A 234 8.02 3.84 34.57
C GLU A 234 9.15 2.97 35.19
N ASP A 235 9.21 1.68 34.85
CA ASP A 235 10.27 0.76 35.28
C ASP A 235 11.28 0.58 34.15
N THR A 236 12.32 1.42 34.14
CA THR A 236 13.30 1.47 33.06
C THR A 236 14.01 0.14 32.82
N VAL A 237 14.19 -0.68 33.88
CA VAL A 237 14.85 -1.99 33.76
C VAL A 237 13.92 -2.98 33.08
N LYS A 238 12.67 -3.08 33.55
CA LYS A 238 11.66 -3.96 32.97
C LYS A 238 11.32 -3.55 31.54
N PHE A 239 11.15 -2.27 31.26
CA PHE A 239 10.87 -1.78 29.91
C PHE A 239 11.99 -2.12 28.93
N ALA A 240 13.25 -1.95 29.33
CA ALA A 240 14.40 -2.33 28.51
C ALA A 240 14.46 -3.84 28.23
N GLN A 241 14.12 -4.68 29.23
CA GLN A 241 14.00 -6.13 29.05
C GLN A 241 12.90 -6.48 28.05
N ILE A 242 11.72 -5.86 28.15
CA ILE A 242 10.62 -6.07 27.21
C ILE A 242 11.03 -5.65 25.80
N LYS A 243 11.61 -4.45 25.61
CA LYS A 243 12.11 -4.02 24.29
C LYS A 243 13.14 -4.99 23.70
N SER A 244 14.00 -5.57 24.54
CA SER A 244 14.97 -6.58 24.10
C SER A 244 14.30 -7.86 23.60
N LEU A 245 13.14 -8.26 24.12
CA LEU A 245 12.42 -9.44 23.60
C LEU A 245 11.99 -9.24 22.15
N PHE A 246 11.63 -8.01 21.79
CA PHE A 246 11.16 -7.58 20.47
C PHE A 246 12.27 -7.10 19.53
N ASP A 247 13.55 -7.22 19.88
CA ASP A 247 14.67 -6.60 19.12
C ASP A 247 14.47 -5.08 18.88
N ALA A 248 13.82 -4.39 19.83
CA ALA A 248 13.39 -3.01 19.72
C ALA A 248 14.14 -2.05 20.66
N THR A 249 15.31 -2.45 21.19
CA THR A 249 16.08 -1.63 22.14
C THR A 249 16.45 -0.24 21.59
N ALA A 250 16.66 -0.14 20.28
CA ALA A 250 17.00 1.09 19.57
C ALA A 250 15.80 2.04 19.29
N VAL A 251 14.56 1.62 19.56
CA VAL A 251 13.38 2.50 19.44
C VAL A 251 13.40 3.48 20.62
N GLU A 252 13.62 4.76 20.38
CA GLU A 252 13.89 5.75 21.44
C GLU A 252 12.62 6.17 22.18
N ASP A 253 11.56 6.49 21.43
CA ASP A 253 10.30 6.95 21.99
C ASP A 253 9.49 5.76 22.56
N PRO A 254 9.09 5.79 23.84
CA PRO A 254 8.29 4.71 24.43
C PRO A 254 6.95 4.47 23.75
N VAL A 255 6.31 5.52 23.21
CA VAL A 255 5.03 5.44 22.52
C VAL A 255 5.21 4.89 21.10
N ASP A 256 6.34 5.17 20.43
CA ASP A 256 6.69 4.51 19.16
C ASP A 256 6.79 2.98 19.36
N PHE A 257 7.28 2.51 20.51
CA PHE A 257 7.32 1.07 20.82
C PHE A 257 5.91 0.49 21.05
N LEU A 258 5.01 1.23 21.70
CA LEU A 258 3.60 0.83 21.82
C LEU A 258 2.90 0.79 20.45
N TYR A 259 3.23 1.73 19.56
CA TYR A 259 2.74 1.75 18.18
C TYR A 259 3.23 0.52 17.41
N LEU A 260 4.52 0.16 17.53
CA LEU A 260 5.10 -1.02 16.91
C LEU A 260 4.38 -2.31 17.32
N ILE A 261 4.06 -2.46 18.61
CA ILE A 261 3.26 -3.57 19.12
C ILE A 261 1.88 -3.55 18.46
N ALA A 262 1.17 -2.42 18.56
CA ALA A 262 -0.17 -2.27 17.98
C ALA A 262 -0.22 -2.63 16.49
N ASP A 263 0.75 -2.17 15.71
CA ASP A 263 0.77 -2.35 14.26
C ASP A 263 1.17 -3.77 13.84
N THR A 264 2.01 -4.45 14.64
CA THR A 264 2.35 -5.86 14.40
C THR A 264 1.12 -6.77 14.47
N GLY A 265 0.30 -6.64 15.52
CA GLY A 265 -0.92 -7.42 15.67
C GLY A 265 -1.99 -7.05 14.64
N ALA A 266 -2.15 -5.76 14.36
CA ALA A 266 -3.06 -5.30 13.32
C ALA A 266 -2.69 -5.82 11.92
N ALA A 267 -1.41 -5.77 11.56
CA ALA A 267 -0.95 -6.30 10.29
C ALA A 267 -1.15 -7.81 10.17
N ALA A 268 -0.99 -8.54 11.27
CA ALA A 268 -1.29 -9.97 11.28
C ALA A 268 -2.75 -10.24 10.88
N VAL A 269 -3.69 -9.44 11.39
CA VAL A 269 -5.11 -9.52 11.02
C VAL A 269 -5.35 -9.06 9.58
N GLN A 270 -4.95 -7.82 9.25
CA GLN A 270 -5.18 -7.20 7.93
C GLN A 270 -4.70 -8.09 6.77
N TYR A 271 -3.60 -8.81 6.96
CA TYR A 271 -2.95 -9.58 5.90
C TYR A 271 -3.19 -11.09 5.98
N GLY A 272 -4.18 -11.54 6.76
CA GLY A 272 -4.58 -12.95 6.80
C GLY A 272 -3.56 -13.86 7.50
N MET A 273 -2.74 -13.31 8.40
CA MET A 273 -1.82 -14.05 9.26
C MET A 273 -2.39 -14.25 10.67
N ARG A 274 -3.66 -13.90 10.90
CA ARG A 274 -4.37 -14.00 12.19
C ARG A 274 -4.09 -15.33 12.89
N ASP A 275 -4.32 -16.44 12.22
CA ASP A 275 -4.21 -17.77 12.86
C ASP A 275 -2.78 -18.05 13.31
N ALA A 276 -1.78 -17.74 12.47
CA ALA A 276 -0.38 -17.91 12.82
C ALA A 276 0.05 -17.02 14.00
N PHE A 277 -0.46 -15.77 14.04
CA PHE A 277 -0.22 -14.85 15.13
C PHE A 277 -0.88 -15.32 16.45
N CYS A 278 -2.17 -15.65 16.42
CA CYS A 278 -2.91 -16.09 17.60
C CYS A 278 -2.42 -17.44 18.15
N SER A 279 -1.99 -18.37 17.28
CA SER A 279 -1.28 -19.58 17.69
C SER A 279 0.04 -19.23 18.37
N SER A 280 0.83 -18.29 17.82
CA SER A 280 2.08 -17.84 18.46
C SER A 280 1.85 -17.33 19.89
N LEU A 281 0.81 -16.53 20.11
CA LEU A 281 0.45 -16.03 21.45
C LEU A 281 0.04 -17.14 22.42
N SER A 282 -0.56 -18.23 21.92
CA SER A 282 -1.10 -19.31 22.75
C SER A 282 -0.11 -20.46 23.00
N GLU A 283 0.84 -20.68 22.11
CA GLU A 283 1.77 -21.83 22.17
C GLU A 283 3.09 -21.51 22.90
N HIS A 284 3.41 -20.22 23.09
CA HIS A 284 4.59 -19.80 23.84
C HIS A 284 4.31 -19.71 25.36
N PRO A 285 5.37 -19.76 26.21
CA PRO A 285 5.19 -19.76 27.67
C PRO A 285 4.40 -18.56 28.21
N THR A 286 4.50 -17.41 27.56
CA THR A 286 3.67 -16.24 27.84
C THR A 286 3.18 -15.59 26.54
N SER A 287 2.03 -14.91 26.59
CA SER A 287 1.52 -14.10 25.48
C SER A 287 2.56 -13.09 24.98
N LEU A 288 3.35 -12.50 25.90
CA LEU A 288 4.41 -11.53 25.59
C LEU A 288 5.54 -12.15 24.76
N GLU A 289 6.04 -13.32 25.16
CA GLU A 289 7.07 -14.02 24.42
C GLU A 289 6.58 -14.48 23.04
N GLY A 290 5.33 -14.97 22.96
CA GLY A 290 4.71 -15.36 21.69
C GLY A 290 4.50 -14.20 20.73
N TYR A 291 4.14 -13.03 21.26
CA TYR A 291 4.03 -11.79 20.48
C TYR A 291 5.41 -11.35 19.98
N ALA A 292 6.40 -11.29 20.87
CA ALA A 292 7.77 -10.91 20.53
C ALA A 292 8.41 -11.86 19.50
N TYR A 293 8.14 -13.16 19.60
CA TYR A 293 8.56 -14.16 18.62
C TYR A 293 7.97 -13.86 17.24
N PHE A 294 6.66 -13.62 17.17
CA PHE A 294 5.99 -13.30 15.90
C PHE A 294 6.53 -12.01 15.31
N ALA A 295 6.70 -10.96 16.12
CA ALA A 295 7.24 -9.67 15.69
C ALA A 295 8.62 -9.82 15.05
N LYS A 296 9.55 -10.52 15.71
CA LYS A 296 10.90 -10.78 15.15
C LYS A 296 10.87 -11.60 13.87
N LYS A 297 10.00 -12.60 13.81
CA LYS A 297 9.79 -13.38 12.58
C LYS A 297 9.31 -12.47 11.45
N LEU A 298 8.35 -11.60 11.73
CA LEU A 298 7.81 -10.64 10.78
C LEU A 298 8.92 -9.70 10.27
N TYR A 299 9.74 -9.12 11.15
CA TYR A 299 10.85 -8.24 10.75
C TYR A 299 11.84 -8.95 9.82
N LYS A 300 12.19 -10.19 10.16
CA LYS A 300 13.09 -11.02 9.36
C LYS A 300 12.52 -11.34 7.98
N ASP A 301 11.27 -11.77 7.92
CA ASP A 301 10.58 -12.13 6.68
C ASP A 301 10.38 -10.89 5.78
N MET A 302 10.30 -9.70 6.39
CA MET A 302 10.15 -8.40 5.74
C MET A 302 11.48 -7.72 5.40
N HIS A 303 12.62 -8.29 5.81
CA HIS A 303 13.94 -7.67 5.66
C HIS A 303 14.01 -6.24 6.24
N THR A 304 13.48 -6.05 7.45
CA THR A 304 13.41 -4.75 8.15
C THR A 304 13.78 -4.89 9.62
N THR A 305 13.82 -3.77 10.33
CA THR A 305 14.09 -3.66 11.77
C THR A 305 12.90 -3.08 12.53
N ALA A 306 12.87 -3.26 13.85
CA ALA A 306 11.89 -2.61 14.72
C ALA A 306 11.88 -1.08 14.57
N VAL A 307 13.05 -0.45 14.39
CA VAL A 307 13.16 1.01 14.21
C VAL A 307 12.54 1.46 12.89
N GLU A 308 12.84 0.78 11.79
CA GLU A 308 12.30 1.09 10.45
C GLU A 308 10.76 1.00 10.40
N MET A 309 10.16 0.24 11.32
CA MET A 309 8.70 0.08 11.46
C MET A 309 8.04 1.10 12.40
N THR A 310 8.76 2.14 12.80
CA THR A 310 8.22 3.22 13.64
C THR A 310 8.41 4.58 12.96
N ALA A 311 7.85 5.63 13.54
CA ALA A 311 8.10 7.01 13.10
C ALA A 311 9.60 7.38 13.18
N GLN A 312 10.37 6.81 14.11
CA GLN A 312 11.83 7.00 14.15
C GLN A 312 12.52 6.56 12.86
N GLY A 313 12.06 5.46 12.25
CA GLY A 313 12.53 5.00 10.94
C GLY A 313 12.26 5.98 9.79
N ALA A 314 11.35 6.93 9.97
CA ALA A 314 10.94 7.92 8.97
C ALA A 314 11.63 9.30 9.12
N MET A 315 12.62 9.42 10.01
CA MET A 315 13.27 10.70 10.33
C MET A 315 14.18 11.25 9.23
N SER A 316 14.78 10.40 8.39
CA SER A 316 15.74 10.87 7.39
C SER A 316 15.06 11.62 6.24
N GLU A 317 15.59 12.78 5.88
CA GLU A 317 15.16 13.50 4.68
C GLU A 317 15.97 13.08 3.43
N ASN A 318 17.03 12.30 3.61
CA ASN A 318 17.85 11.83 2.51
C ASN A 318 17.26 10.52 1.97
N PRO A 319 16.80 10.48 0.71
CA PRO A 319 16.23 9.26 0.16
C PRO A 319 17.20 8.06 0.14
N HIS A 320 18.51 8.30 0.14
CA HIS A 320 19.50 7.23 0.11
C HIS A 320 19.71 6.51 1.45
N ASP A 321 19.19 7.05 2.56
CA ASP A 321 19.32 6.40 3.88
C ASP A 321 18.36 5.21 4.03
N TYR A 322 17.33 5.17 3.18
CA TYR A 322 16.32 4.12 3.17
C TYR A 322 16.76 2.91 2.35
N GLN A 323 17.69 2.12 2.89
CA GLN A 323 18.30 0.98 2.18
C GLN A 323 17.29 -0.03 1.63
N ASN A 324 16.24 -0.31 2.40
CA ASN A 324 15.20 -1.27 2.01
C ASN A 324 14.04 -0.60 1.27
N GLY A 325 14.01 0.75 1.21
CA GLY A 325 13.18 1.55 0.31
C GLY A 325 12.37 2.71 0.89
N LEU A 326 11.96 3.58 -0.05
CA LEU A 326 11.42 4.92 0.12
C LEU A 326 9.92 4.98 0.24
N GLY A 327 9.43 5.24 1.46
CA GLY A 327 7.99 5.24 1.71
C GLY A 327 7.44 5.71 3.01
N MET A 328 8.13 5.37 4.08
CA MET A 328 7.61 5.57 5.42
C MET A 328 7.33 7.05 5.66
N ARG A 329 8.33 7.87 5.36
CA ARG A 329 8.25 9.32 5.43
C ARG A 329 7.20 9.87 4.47
N GLN A 330 7.14 9.37 3.24
CA GLN A 330 6.17 9.79 2.22
C GLN A 330 4.73 9.51 2.64
N TRP A 331 4.48 8.31 3.15
CA TRP A 331 3.15 7.89 3.60
C TRP A 331 2.72 8.65 4.86
N TYR A 332 3.64 8.85 5.81
CA TYR A 332 3.37 9.74 6.94
C TYR A 332 3.07 11.16 6.47
N TYR A 333 3.78 11.67 5.46
CA TYR A 333 3.51 13.00 4.91
C TYR A 333 2.11 13.09 4.30
N GLN A 334 1.71 12.13 3.46
CA GLN A 334 0.36 12.06 2.89
C GLN A 334 -0.72 11.93 3.99
N SER A 335 -0.46 11.15 5.02
CA SER A 335 -1.36 10.98 6.16
C SER A 335 -1.48 12.27 6.98
N CYS A 336 -0.36 12.95 7.26
CA CYS A 336 -0.33 14.24 7.95
C CYS A 336 -0.96 15.38 7.14
N LYS A 337 -0.99 15.28 5.80
CA LYS A 337 -1.49 16.36 4.94
C LYS A 337 -2.91 16.16 4.46
N GLU A 338 -3.27 14.97 4.01
CA GLU A 338 -4.51 14.74 3.25
C GLU A 338 -5.42 13.71 3.94
N TYR A 339 -4.86 12.58 4.35
CA TYR A 339 -5.68 11.40 4.66
C TYR A 339 -6.07 11.26 6.12
N GLY A 340 -5.19 11.70 7.01
CA GLY A 340 -5.36 11.59 8.45
C GLY A 340 -5.40 10.17 9.00
N TYR A 341 -5.36 9.09 8.20
CA TYR A 341 -5.64 7.69 8.57
C TYR A 341 -4.93 7.14 9.82
N TRP A 342 -5.24 7.64 11.01
CA TRP A 342 -4.57 7.31 12.25
C TRP A 342 -5.34 6.19 12.92
N GLN A 343 -4.77 4.99 12.91
CA GLN A 343 -5.35 3.80 13.55
C GLN A 343 -5.23 3.93 15.07
N ASN A 344 -6.10 4.76 15.65
CA ASN A 344 -6.10 5.07 17.06
C ASN A 344 -6.78 3.96 17.88
N ALA A 345 -6.39 3.86 19.14
CA ALA A 345 -7.02 2.97 20.08
C ALA A 345 -8.50 3.30 20.24
N ASN A 346 -9.34 2.27 20.26
CA ASN A 346 -10.75 2.46 20.52
C ASN A 346 -10.96 2.90 21.99
N PRO A 347 -11.75 3.95 22.27
CA PRO A 347 -12.00 4.39 23.64
C PRO A 347 -12.77 3.36 24.48
N ASN A 348 -13.42 2.38 23.85
CA ASN A 348 -13.99 1.23 24.55
C ASN A 348 -12.93 0.12 24.67
N PRO A 349 -12.44 -0.21 25.89
CA PRO A 349 -11.40 -1.23 26.08
C PRO A 349 -11.80 -2.63 25.57
N ALA A 350 -13.11 -2.94 25.56
CA ALA A 350 -13.61 -4.21 25.04
C ALA A 350 -13.49 -4.32 23.51
N LEU A 351 -13.32 -3.18 22.82
CA LEU A 351 -13.12 -3.07 21.38
C LEU A 351 -11.69 -2.62 21.02
N SER A 352 -10.80 -2.54 22.00
CA SER A 352 -9.42 -2.12 21.78
C SER A 352 -8.44 -3.25 22.07
N THR A 353 -7.42 -3.36 21.22
CA THR A 353 -6.20 -4.13 21.46
C THR A 353 -4.95 -3.26 21.34
N ARG A 354 -5.12 -1.94 21.33
CA ARG A 354 -4.06 -0.93 21.24
C ARG A 354 -3.92 -0.18 22.56
N SER A 355 -2.71 0.32 22.82
CA SER A 355 -2.47 1.23 23.94
C SER A 355 -3.31 2.50 23.78
N SER A 356 -3.89 2.98 24.88
CA SER A 356 -4.65 4.24 24.89
C SER A 356 -3.79 5.49 24.58
N LEU A 357 -2.46 5.34 24.65
CA LEU A 357 -1.49 6.37 24.25
C LEU A 357 -1.39 6.50 22.72
N ILE A 358 -1.86 5.51 21.95
CA ILE A 358 -1.96 5.59 20.48
C ILE A 358 -3.27 6.30 20.13
N ASN A 359 -3.21 7.62 20.14
CA ASN A 359 -4.35 8.51 19.91
C ASN A 359 -3.96 9.65 18.93
N LEU A 360 -4.83 10.65 18.76
CA LEU A 360 -4.56 11.79 17.89
C LEU A 360 -3.33 12.60 18.32
N ASP A 361 -3.14 12.83 19.63
CA ASP A 361 -2.00 13.62 20.12
C ASP A 361 -0.67 12.95 19.76
N TYR A 362 -0.59 11.62 19.86
CA TYR A 362 0.58 10.87 19.39
C TYR A 362 0.84 11.12 17.89
N HIS A 363 -0.18 11.01 17.03
CA HIS A 363 0.01 11.20 15.59
C HIS A 363 0.30 12.66 15.21
N TYR A 364 -0.27 13.64 15.91
CA TYR A 364 0.11 15.05 15.76
C TYR A 364 1.57 15.30 16.14
N ASN A 365 2.03 14.70 17.24
CA ASN A 365 3.44 14.75 17.62
C ASN A 365 4.34 14.08 16.57
N VAL A 366 3.90 12.98 15.94
CA VAL A 366 4.61 12.37 14.81
C VAL A 366 4.69 13.34 13.63
N CYS A 367 3.58 13.98 13.24
CA CYS A 367 3.56 14.96 12.14
C CYS A 367 4.46 16.17 12.42
N GLN A 368 4.46 16.66 13.65
CA GLN A 368 5.34 17.76 14.09
C GLN A 368 6.82 17.31 14.07
N ARG A 369 7.13 16.15 14.62
CA ARG A 369 8.49 15.58 14.70
C ARG A 369 9.08 15.32 13.31
N LEU A 370 8.29 14.77 12.40
CA LEU A 370 8.78 14.41 11.06
C LEU A 370 8.83 15.58 10.09
N PHE A 371 7.85 16.50 10.15
CA PHE A 371 7.65 17.50 9.08
C PHE A 371 7.51 18.94 9.58
N GLY A 372 7.44 19.16 10.89
CA GLY A 372 7.11 20.48 11.46
C GLY A 372 5.65 20.90 11.23
N LEU A 373 4.75 19.95 10.95
CA LEU A 373 3.33 20.23 10.73
C LEU A 373 2.56 20.21 12.05
N THR A 374 1.81 21.27 12.32
CA THR A 374 1.01 21.43 13.54
C THR A 374 -0.50 21.43 13.28
N GLU A 375 -0.90 21.58 12.02
CA GLU A 375 -2.31 21.56 11.63
C GLU A 375 -2.79 20.12 11.39
N PRO A 376 -4.07 19.82 11.69
CA PRO A 376 -4.69 18.54 11.33
C PRO A 376 -4.67 18.27 9.81
N ALA A 377 -4.84 17.01 9.44
CA ALA A 377 -4.91 16.63 8.03
C ALA A 377 -6.18 17.20 7.35
N HIS A 378 -6.05 17.62 6.09
CA HIS A 378 -7.15 18.19 5.28
C HIS A 378 -8.13 17.13 4.75
N THR A 379 -8.62 16.29 5.66
CA THR A 379 -9.47 15.13 5.33
C THR A 379 -10.80 15.54 4.70
N MET A 380 -11.37 16.67 5.12
CA MET A 380 -12.66 17.15 4.60
C MET A 380 -12.52 17.64 3.15
N GLU A 381 -11.45 18.37 2.85
CA GLU A 381 -11.11 18.82 1.51
C GLU A 381 -10.97 17.62 0.56
N LEU A 382 -10.22 16.59 0.96
CA LEU A 382 -10.05 15.38 0.16
C LEU A 382 -11.37 14.62 -0.02
N ASN A 383 -12.19 14.55 1.04
CA ASN A 383 -13.50 13.90 0.95
C ASN A 383 -14.48 14.66 0.04
N HIS A 384 -14.48 15.99 0.05
CA HIS A 384 -15.25 16.81 -0.89
C HIS A 384 -14.76 16.66 -2.33
N ALA A 385 -13.45 16.56 -2.53
CA ALA A 385 -12.88 16.39 -3.86
C ALA A 385 -13.17 15.01 -4.46
N PHE A 386 -13.17 13.95 -3.64
CA PHE A 386 -13.19 12.58 -4.15
C PHE A 386 -14.22 11.65 -3.51
N TYR A 387 -14.27 11.54 -2.19
CA TYR A 387 -15.15 10.56 -1.52
C TYR A 387 -16.64 10.78 -1.80
N PHE A 388 -17.17 11.99 -1.54
CA PHE A 388 -18.59 12.28 -1.77
C PHE A 388 -18.97 12.19 -3.25
N PRO A 389 -18.16 12.70 -4.20
CA PRO A 389 -18.40 12.52 -5.63
C PRO A 389 -18.50 11.05 -6.09
N LEU A 390 -17.79 10.10 -5.47
CA LEU A 390 -17.93 8.68 -5.82
C LEU A 390 -19.36 8.16 -5.61
N MET A 391 -20.09 8.70 -4.63
CA MET A 391 -21.48 8.33 -4.35
C MET A 391 -22.49 9.01 -5.29
N SER A 392 -22.07 9.97 -6.10
CA SER A 392 -22.93 10.65 -7.07
C SER A 392 -23.30 9.73 -8.23
N ILE A 393 -24.55 9.79 -8.71
CA ILE A 393 -25.03 9.08 -9.90
C ILE A 393 -24.26 9.44 -11.18
N LEU A 394 -23.48 10.51 -11.17
CA LEU A 394 -22.61 10.89 -12.29
C LEU A 394 -21.38 9.97 -12.41
N THR A 395 -20.99 9.32 -11.32
CA THR A 395 -19.87 8.37 -11.27
C THR A 395 -20.35 6.98 -11.67
N SER A 396 -19.57 6.26 -12.48
CA SER A 396 -19.92 4.93 -12.97
C SER A 396 -18.69 4.05 -13.20
N ASN A 397 -18.93 2.74 -13.34
CA ASN A 397 -17.95 1.75 -13.78
C ASN A 397 -16.75 1.62 -12.82
N ILE A 398 -17.01 1.64 -11.52
CA ILE A 398 -16.02 1.28 -10.50
C ILE A 398 -16.54 0.05 -9.77
N TYR A 399 -15.65 -0.92 -9.61
CA TYR A 399 -15.89 -2.10 -8.80
C TYR A 399 -15.12 -1.98 -7.49
N PHE A 400 -15.85 -1.80 -6.39
CA PHE A 400 -15.31 -1.81 -5.05
C PHE A 400 -15.37 -3.22 -4.47
N THR A 401 -14.22 -3.81 -4.21
CA THR A 401 -14.12 -5.07 -3.47
C THR A 401 -13.56 -4.81 -2.09
N ASN A 402 -14.00 -5.55 -1.08
CA ASN A 402 -13.49 -5.45 0.28
C ASN A 402 -13.39 -6.84 0.89
N GLY A 403 -12.27 -7.16 1.55
CA GLY A 403 -12.19 -8.34 2.39
C GLY A 403 -13.08 -8.20 3.63
N GLU A 404 -13.74 -9.28 4.06
CA GLU A 404 -14.51 -9.27 5.30
C GLU A 404 -13.63 -9.01 6.52
N ASN A 405 -12.43 -9.60 6.54
CA ASN A 405 -11.47 -9.52 7.64
C ASN A 405 -10.53 -8.31 7.54
N ASP A 406 -10.72 -7.46 6.53
CA ASP A 406 -9.89 -6.30 6.29
C ASP A 406 -10.40 -5.08 7.08
N PRO A 407 -9.63 -4.52 8.04
CA PRO A 407 -10.07 -3.36 8.81
C PRO A 407 -10.26 -2.08 7.98
N TRP A 408 -9.56 -1.93 6.84
CA TRP A 408 -9.68 -0.76 5.95
C TRP A 408 -11.02 -0.68 5.23
N SER A 409 -11.73 -1.80 5.13
CA SER A 409 -13.05 -1.86 4.49
C SER A 409 -14.11 -0.95 5.14
N THR A 410 -13.87 -0.47 6.37
CA THR A 410 -14.74 0.50 7.06
C THR A 410 -14.61 1.94 6.51
N LEU A 411 -13.54 2.26 5.79
CA LEU A 411 -13.34 3.53 5.07
C LEU A 411 -13.63 3.41 3.56
N SER A 412 -14.04 2.23 3.09
CA SER A 412 -14.39 1.98 1.69
C SER A 412 -15.88 2.27 1.41
N LEU A 413 -16.26 2.27 0.13
CA LEU A 413 -17.66 2.16 -0.26
C LEU A 413 -18.09 0.70 -0.18
N ALA A 414 -18.97 0.40 0.77
CA ALA A 414 -19.46 -0.95 1.02
C ALA A 414 -20.87 -0.91 1.62
N GLU A 415 -21.68 -1.93 1.33
CA GLU A 415 -23.05 -2.04 1.87
C GLU A 415 -23.06 -1.99 3.40
N LYS A 416 -22.08 -2.65 4.05
CA LYS A 416 -21.94 -2.66 5.51
C LYS A 416 -21.73 -1.28 6.14
N ASN A 417 -21.25 -0.30 5.37
CA ASN A 417 -21.01 1.07 5.84
C ASN A 417 -22.20 1.99 5.54
N GLY A 418 -23.25 1.51 4.86
CA GLY A 418 -24.42 2.30 4.46
C GLY A 418 -24.13 3.38 3.40
N ASN A 419 -22.95 3.33 2.76
CA ASN A 419 -22.49 4.33 1.78
C ASN A 419 -22.42 3.79 0.33
N ALA A 420 -22.72 2.51 0.11
CA ALA A 420 -22.83 1.89 -1.21
C ALA A 420 -24.17 2.25 -1.91
N ILE A 421 -24.41 3.54 -2.11
CA ILE A 421 -25.72 4.07 -2.57
C ILE A 421 -25.78 4.35 -4.08
N ASN A 422 -24.66 4.32 -4.79
CA ASN A 422 -24.63 4.64 -6.22
C ASN A 422 -24.91 3.38 -7.05
N PRO A 423 -26.07 3.27 -7.74
CA PRO A 423 -26.45 2.06 -8.48
C PRO A 423 -25.64 1.84 -9.76
N ARG A 424 -24.77 2.78 -10.16
CA ARG A 424 -23.88 2.64 -11.33
C ARG A 424 -22.49 2.08 -10.96
N LEU A 425 -22.28 1.79 -9.69
CA LEU A 425 -21.09 1.13 -9.19
C LEU A 425 -21.41 -0.31 -8.79
N THR A 426 -20.39 -1.15 -8.73
CA THR A 426 -20.52 -2.50 -8.18
C THR A 426 -19.77 -2.55 -6.85
N TYR A 427 -20.37 -3.19 -5.85
CA TYR A 427 -19.80 -3.37 -4.53
C TYR A 427 -19.79 -4.87 -4.21
N GLN A 428 -18.72 -5.39 -3.63
CA GLN A 428 -18.68 -6.77 -3.18
C GLN A 428 -17.82 -6.93 -1.93
N LEU A 429 -18.44 -7.47 -0.88
CA LEU A 429 -17.74 -7.98 0.29
C LEU A 429 -17.31 -9.42 0.03
N ILE A 430 -16.03 -9.73 0.21
CA ILE A 430 -15.45 -11.05 -0.03
C ILE A 430 -15.28 -11.76 1.32
N GLN A 431 -16.11 -12.77 1.55
CA GLN A 431 -16.24 -13.47 2.82
C GLN A 431 -14.95 -14.19 3.21
N GLY A 432 -14.52 -14.05 4.47
CA GLY A 432 -13.29 -14.64 5.00
C GLY A 432 -11.98 -14.09 4.45
N GLU A 433 -12.01 -13.27 3.40
CA GLU A 433 -10.80 -12.73 2.78
C GLU A 433 -10.28 -11.51 3.52
N ALA A 434 -8.98 -11.31 3.41
CA ALA A 434 -8.24 -10.21 4.00
C ALA A 434 -7.94 -9.13 2.95
N HIS A 435 -6.99 -8.26 3.23
CA HIS A 435 -6.68 -7.09 2.41
C HIS A 435 -6.19 -7.47 1.00
N CYS A 436 -6.86 -6.94 -0.02
CA CYS A 436 -6.53 -7.05 -1.45
C CYS A 436 -6.36 -8.49 -2.00
N ASN A 437 -7.00 -9.49 -1.38
CA ASN A 437 -6.86 -10.89 -1.79
C ASN A 437 -7.28 -11.17 -3.25
N ASP A 438 -8.26 -10.42 -3.77
CA ASP A 438 -8.77 -10.51 -5.14
C ASP A 438 -7.73 -10.17 -6.21
N LEU A 439 -6.77 -9.29 -5.90
CA LEU A 439 -5.67 -8.94 -6.82
C LEU A 439 -4.61 -10.04 -6.94
N ARG A 440 -4.52 -10.94 -5.96
CA ARG A 440 -3.50 -12.01 -5.96
C ARG A 440 -3.75 -13.01 -7.08
N SER A 441 -2.71 -13.81 -7.40
CA SER A 441 -2.84 -14.88 -8.39
C SER A 441 -3.94 -15.85 -7.98
N PRO A 442 -4.88 -16.21 -8.88
CA PRO A 442 -5.85 -17.24 -8.61
C PRO A 442 -5.21 -18.57 -8.24
N SER A 443 -5.81 -19.27 -7.28
CA SER A 443 -5.39 -20.55 -6.74
C SER A 443 -6.56 -21.53 -6.65
N SER A 444 -6.28 -22.82 -6.73
CA SER A 444 -7.32 -23.86 -6.60
C SER A 444 -7.97 -23.88 -5.21
N VAL A 445 -7.22 -23.45 -4.18
CA VAL A 445 -7.66 -23.39 -2.79
C VAL A 445 -8.38 -22.09 -2.42
N ASP A 446 -8.56 -21.17 -3.37
CA ASP A 446 -9.31 -19.93 -3.12
C ASP A 446 -10.74 -20.23 -2.68
N SER A 447 -11.27 -19.41 -1.78
CA SER A 447 -12.67 -19.50 -1.34
C SER A 447 -13.64 -19.25 -2.52
N ASP A 448 -14.86 -19.77 -2.40
CA ASP A 448 -15.88 -19.54 -3.43
C ASP A 448 -16.23 -18.04 -3.55
N SER A 449 -16.25 -17.31 -2.43
CA SER A 449 -16.48 -15.85 -2.42
C SER A 449 -15.39 -15.10 -3.20
N LEU A 450 -14.12 -15.48 -3.03
CA LEU A 450 -13.01 -14.91 -3.77
C LEU A 450 -13.08 -15.24 -5.27
N LYS A 451 -13.41 -16.50 -5.61
CA LYS A 451 -13.63 -16.92 -7.00
C LYS A 451 -14.75 -16.11 -7.64
N ASP A 452 -15.85 -15.88 -6.93
CA ASP A 452 -16.99 -15.12 -7.44
C ASP A 452 -16.67 -13.64 -7.62
N ALA A 453 -15.89 -13.03 -6.71
CA ALA A 453 -15.41 -11.67 -6.88
C ALA A 453 -14.58 -11.51 -8.17
N ARG A 454 -13.72 -12.48 -8.47
CA ARG A 454 -12.91 -12.48 -9.71
C ARG A 454 -13.75 -12.73 -10.95
N LYS A 455 -14.73 -13.64 -10.92
CA LYS A 455 -15.69 -13.83 -12.02
C LYS A 455 -16.51 -12.56 -12.28
N LYS A 456 -16.91 -11.86 -11.21
CA LYS A 456 -17.63 -10.58 -11.33
C LYS A 456 -16.75 -9.54 -12.03
N MET A 457 -15.46 -9.45 -11.70
CA MET A 457 -14.52 -8.58 -12.42
C MET A 457 -14.44 -8.94 -13.91
N GLU A 458 -14.35 -10.22 -14.27
CA GLU A 458 -14.34 -10.63 -15.69
C GLU A 458 -15.64 -10.23 -16.42
N SER A 459 -16.78 -10.36 -15.76
CA SER A 459 -18.07 -9.92 -16.32
C SER A 459 -18.08 -8.41 -16.58
N LEU A 460 -17.59 -7.62 -15.62
CA LEU A 460 -17.47 -6.17 -15.76
C LEU A 460 -16.47 -5.77 -16.84
N LEU A 461 -15.33 -6.45 -16.97
CA LEU A 461 -14.39 -6.23 -18.07
C LEU A 461 -15.05 -6.52 -19.43
N THR A 462 -15.86 -7.59 -19.51
CA THR A 462 -16.62 -7.90 -20.72
C THR A 462 -17.62 -6.79 -21.07
N GLU A 463 -18.20 -6.12 -20.07
CA GLU A 463 -19.12 -5.00 -20.28
C GLU A 463 -18.37 -3.72 -20.68
N TRP A 464 -17.34 -3.32 -19.93
CA TRP A 464 -16.64 -2.05 -20.12
C TRP A 464 -15.79 -2.00 -21.39
N LEU A 465 -15.34 -3.16 -21.89
CA LEU A 465 -14.50 -3.25 -23.09
C LEU A 465 -15.30 -3.35 -24.40
N LYS A 466 -16.60 -3.70 -24.36
CA LYS A 466 -17.51 -3.56 -25.51
C LYS A 466 -17.58 -2.12 -25.95
#